data_AF-A0A822XW59-F1
#
_entry.id   AF-A0A822XW59-F1
#
_cell.length_a   1.000
_cell.length_b   1.000
_cell.length_c   1.000
_cell.angle_alpha   90.00
_cell.angle_beta   90.00
_cell.angle_gamma   90.00
#
_symmetry.space_group_name_H-M   'P 1'
#
loop_
_entity.id
_entity.type
_entity.pdbx_description
1 polymer ?
#
loop_
_entity_poly.entity_id
_entity_poly.type
_entity_poly.pdbx_seq_one_letter_code
_entity_poly.pdbx_strand_id
1 'polypeptide(L)'
;MGSESEIIEERLKSLLAHLRTEAGILERIVYKNKNQHRRCLYFQYLLKVRRDVRLLLSASPEDILNLHFQLTNGNKPAENARLLEILKNQRNNSGKHNFHERLLGIARLLSQMVEPMLKTAIEISSLLARSFFMGFSLTILSLLARLRVLVQQMLLDVVSVFNMVSDLSQKKHSVKLTQDGIEVMDLVAERWKQKTLLKDS
;
A
#
# COMPACT_ATOMS: atom_id res chain seq x y z
N MET A 1 -7.67 -17.49 -19.38
CA MET A 1 -6.38 -16.86 -19.02
C MET A 1 -6.68 -15.97 -17.83
N GLY A 2 -6.13 -16.29 -16.65
CA GLY A 2 -6.40 -15.52 -15.44
C GLY A 2 -6.03 -14.05 -15.68
N SER A 3 -6.91 -13.15 -15.26
CA SER A 3 -6.64 -11.72 -15.42
C SER A 3 -5.35 -11.38 -14.66
N GLU A 4 -4.49 -10.49 -15.18
CA GLU A 4 -3.22 -10.10 -14.51
C GLU A 4 -3.43 -9.68 -13.04
N SER A 5 -4.64 -9.18 -12.73
CA SER A 5 -5.19 -8.90 -11.41
C SER A 5 -5.18 -10.12 -10.46
N GLU A 6 -5.66 -11.29 -10.89
CA GLU A 6 -5.69 -12.51 -10.08
C GLU A 6 -4.29 -13.02 -9.72
N ILE A 7 -3.34 -12.91 -10.66
CA ILE A 7 -1.94 -13.32 -10.43
C ILE A 7 -1.28 -12.42 -9.37
N ILE A 8 -1.53 -11.11 -9.42
CA ILE A 8 -1.02 -10.15 -8.43
C ILE A 8 -1.66 -10.41 -7.05
N GLU A 9 -2.94 -10.79 -7.02
CA GLU A 9 -3.64 -11.13 -5.78
C GLU A 9 -3.00 -12.33 -5.06
N GLU A 10 -2.83 -13.45 -5.76
CA GLU A 10 -2.23 -14.65 -5.20
C GLU A 10 -0.79 -14.38 -4.73
N ARG A 11 -0.03 -13.62 -5.52
CA ARG A 11 1.34 -13.22 -5.16
C ARG A 11 1.35 -12.39 -3.88
N LEU A 12 0.50 -11.39 -3.75
CA LEU A 12 0.43 -10.54 -2.56
C LEU A 12 0.01 -11.33 -1.31
N LYS A 13 -0.94 -12.26 -1.44
CA LYS A 13 -1.34 -13.17 -0.34
C LYS A 13 -0.16 -14.03 0.12
N SER A 14 0.58 -14.60 -0.82
CA SER A 14 1.78 -15.39 -0.53
C SER A 14 2.87 -14.55 0.16
N LEU A 15 3.18 -13.37 -0.37
CA LEU A 15 4.16 -12.45 0.21
C LEU A 15 3.81 -12.05 1.65
N LEU A 16 2.52 -11.84 1.93
CA LEU A 16 2.07 -11.51 3.26
C LEU A 16 2.18 -12.69 4.23
N ALA A 17 1.89 -13.92 3.78
CA ALA A 17 2.09 -15.12 4.60
C ALA A 17 3.58 -15.30 4.96
N HIS A 18 4.48 -15.05 3.99
CA HIS A 18 5.92 -15.02 4.24
C HIS A 18 6.32 -13.91 5.22
N LEU A 19 5.77 -12.70 5.06
CA LEU A 19 6.01 -11.58 5.97
C LEU A 19 5.60 -11.90 7.41
N ARG A 20 4.43 -12.53 7.62
CA ARG A 20 3.98 -12.98 8.94
C ARG A 20 4.95 -13.98 9.57
N THR A 21 5.47 -14.89 8.77
CA THR A 21 6.44 -15.90 9.22
C THR A 21 7.74 -15.26 9.67
N GLU A 22 8.31 -14.37 8.85
CA GLU A 22 9.54 -13.63 9.20
C GLU A 22 9.32 -12.68 10.37
N ALA A 23 8.15 -12.05 10.48
CA ALA A 23 7.78 -11.23 11.63
C ALA A 23 7.76 -12.06 12.93
N GLY A 24 7.22 -13.29 12.89
CA GLY A 24 7.25 -14.20 14.03
C GLY A 24 8.68 -14.62 14.43
N ILE A 25 9.58 -14.81 13.45
CA ILE A 25 11.00 -15.07 13.72
C ILE A 25 11.65 -13.84 14.38
N LEU A 26 11.41 -12.64 13.83
CA LEU A 26 11.91 -11.38 14.37
C LEU A 26 11.48 -11.19 15.83
N GLU A 27 10.20 -11.43 16.13
CA GLU A 27 9.65 -11.34 17.48
C GLU A 27 10.36 -12.27 18.46
N ARG A 28 10.60 -13.53 18.07
CA ARG A 28 11.33 -14.51 18.89
C ARG A 28 12.77 -14.09 19.15
N ILE A 29 13.47 -13.56 18.14
CA ILE A 29 14.85 -13.08 18.28
C ILE A 29 14.89 -11.88 19.21
N VAL A 30 14.02 -10.89 19.01
CA VAL A 30 13.96 -9.69 19.84
C VAL A 30 13.61 -10.06 21.29
N TYR A 31 12.68 -10.98 21.51
CA TYR A 31 12.32 -11.45 22.84
C TYR A 31 13.50 -12.09 23.57
N LYS A 32 14.19 -13.04 22.94
CA LYS A 32 15.35 -13.74 23.55
C LYS A 32 16.51 -12.80 23.87
N ASN A 33 16.73 -11.79 23.04
CA ASN A 33 17.91 -10.91 23.11
C ASN A 33 17.65 -9.58 23.84
N LYS A 34 16.42 -9.37 24.34
CA LYS A 34 15.98 -8.11 24.95
C LYS A 34 16.83 -7.68 26.14
N ASN A 35 17.18 -8.61 27.02
CA ASN A 35 17.85 -8.28 28.27
C ASN A 35 19.37 -8.08 28.10
N GLN A 36 19.98 -8.77 27.13
CA GLN A 36 21.42 -8.71 26.87
C GLN A 36 21.83 -7.45 26.08
N HIS A 37 20.96 -6.96 25.20
CA HIS A 37 21.34 -5.95 24.21
C HIS A 37 20.48 -4.68 24.23
N ARG A 38 19.67 -4.49 25.30
CA ARG A 38 18.69 -3.40 25.42
C ARG A 38 19.26 -2.01 25.11
N ARG A 39 20.49 -1.73 25.51
CA ARG A 39 21.13 -0.41 25.39
C ARG A 39 21.96 -0.25 24.11
N CYS A 40 22.12 -1.30 23.31
CA CYS A 40 22.94 -1.27 22.10
C CYS A 40 22.21 -0.57 20.94
N LEU A 41 22.95 0.24 20.15
CA LEU A 41 22.39 1.00 19.04
C LEU A 41 21.74 0.12 17.97
N TYR A 42 22.38 -0.99 17.59
CA TYR A 42 21.82 -1.95 16.63
C TYR A 42 20.47 -2.51 17.10
N PHE A 43 20.30 -2.72 18.41
CA PHE A 43 19.07 -3.30 18.97
C PHE A 43 17.94 -2.27 18.95
N GLN A 44 18.25 -0.98 19.11
CA GLN A 44 17.28 0.10 18.95
C GLN A 44 16.77 0.18 17.50
N TYR A 45 17.65 0.06 16.50
CA TYR A 45 17.24 -0.01 15.10
C TYR A 45 16.44 -1.27 14.79
N LEU A 46 16.82 -2.43 15.35
CA LEU A 46 16.04 -3.67 15.22
C LEU A 46 14.63 -3.53 15.81
N LEU A 47 14.49 -2.83 16.94
CA LEU A 47 13.18 -2.52 17.52
C LEU A 47 12.36 -1.58 16.64
N LYS A 48 13.00 -0.67 15.90
CA LYS A 48 12.32 0.17 14.90
C LYS A 48 11.77 -0.70 13.75
N VAL A 49 12.61 -1.57 13.17
CA VAL A 49 12.16 -2.53 12.13
C VAL A 49 10.98 -3.37 12.61
N ARG A 50 11.03 -3.88 13.86
CA ARG A 50 9.93 -4.62 14.47
C ARG A 50 8.64 -3.79 14.54
N ARG A 51 8.72 -2.53 14.97
CA ARG A 51 7.55 -1.63 15.06
C ARG A 51 6.93 -1.42 13.69
N ASP A 52 7.74 -1.19 12.67
CA ASP A 52 7.26 -0.91 11.33
C ASP A 52 6.60 -2.16 10.71
N VAL A 53 7.19 -3.34 10.89
CA VAL A 53 6.59 -4.62 10.46
C VAL A 53 5.25 -4.86 11.17
N ARG A 54 5.18 -4.57 12.48
CA ARG A 54 3.93 -4.71 13.23
C ARG A 54 2.87 -3.73 12.74
N LEU A 55 3.26 -2.48 12.46
CA LEU A 55 2.36 -1.46 11.91
C LEU A 55 1.82 -1.89 10.54
N LEU A 56 2.66 -2.45 9.67
CA LEU A 56 2.26 -2.96 8.36
C LEU A 56 1.25 -4.10 8.49
N LEU A 57 1.48 -5.05 9.40
CA LEU A 57 0.54 -6.14 9.65
C LEU A 57 -0.78 -5.63 10.26
N SER A 58 -0.73 -4.63 11.14
CA SER A 58 -1.93 -3.99 11.72
C SER A 58 -2.72 -3.16 10.70
N ALA A 59 -2.09 -2.66 9.64
CA ALA A 59 -2.78 -1.91 8.59
C ALA A 59 -3.75 -2.76 7.76
N SER A 60 -3.73 -4.09 7.95
CA SER A 60 -4.51 -5.11 7.21
C SER A 60 -4.52 -4.86 5.70
N PRO A 61 -3.37 -5.04 5.02
CA PRO A 61 -3.30 -4.95 3.56
C PRO A 61 -4.21 -5.99 2.89
N GLU A 62 -4.53 -7.13 3.52
CA GLU A 62 -5.44 -8.14 2.98
C GLU A 62 -6.84 -7.61 2.73
N ASP A 63 -7.41 -6.85 3.67
CA ASP A 63 -8.78 -6.33 3.52
C ASP A 63 -8.87 -5.32 2.38
N ILE A 64 -7.81 -4.53 2.20
CA ILE A 64 -7.71 -3.53 1.13
C ILE A 64 -7.54 -4.23 -0.23
N LEU A 65 -6.71 -5.26 -0.28
CA LEU A 65 -6.50 -6.03 -1.50
C LEU A 65 -7.74 -6.83 -1.89
N ASN A 66 -8.41 -7.50 -0.94
CA ASN A 66 -9.65 -8.22 -1.19
C ASN A 66 -10.76 -7.30 -1.73
N LEU A 67 -10.90 -6.08 -1.18
CA LEU A 67 -11.86 -5.10 -1.68
C LEU A 67 -11.51 -4.63 -3.11
N HIS A 68 -10.21 -4.49 -3.43
CA HIS A 68 -9.77 -4.13 -4.78
C HIS A 68 -10.09 -5.23 -5.79
N PHE A 69 -9.74 -6.47 -5.47
CA PHE A 69 -9.91 -7.58 -6.41
C PHE A 69 -11.38 -7.91 -6.65
N GLN A 70 -12.26 -7.70 -5.66
CA GLN A 70 -13.70 -7.71 -5.88
C GLN A 70 -14.16 -6.63 -6.87
N LEU A 71 -13.57 -5.43 -6.82
CA LEU A 71 -13.91 -4.32 -7.71
C LEU A 71 -13.37 -4.49 -9.13
N THR A 72 -12.23 -5.17 -9.28
CA THR A 72 -11.56 -5.42 -10.56
C THR A 72 -12.12 -6.67 -11.26
N ASN A 73 -12.46 -7.72 -10.50
CA ASN A 73 -12.96 -8.99 -11.05
C ASN A 73 -14.51 -9.03 -11.16
N GLY A 74 -15.23 -8.10 -10.52
CA GLY A 74 -16.68 -8.03 -10.57
C GLY A 74 -17.21 -7.61 -11.95
N ASN A 75 -17.62 -8.58 -12.78
CA ASN A 75 -18.26 -8.36 -14.09
C ASN A 75 -19.66 -7.70 -14.03
N LYS A 76 -20.14 -7.26 -12.86
CA LYS A 76 -21.46 -6.62 -12.70
C LYS A 76 -21.33 -5.11 -12.44
N PRO A 77 -21.68 -4.24 -13.40
CA PRO A 77 -21.54 -2.78 -13.25
C PRO A 77 -22.39 -2.21 -12.09
N ALA A 78 -23.51 -2.85 -11.74
CA ALA A 78 -24.38 -2.43 -10.63
C ALA A 78 -23.77 -2.68 -9.24
N GLU A 79 -23.01 -3.77 -9.08
CA GLU A 79 -22.36 -4.14 -7.82
C GLU A 79 -21.10 -3.29 -7.61
N ASN A 80 -20.36 -3.03 -8.69
CA ASN A 80 -19.25 -2.07 -8.71
C ASN A 80 -19.70 -0.64 -8.42
N ALA A 81 -20.89 -0.23 -8.89
CA ALA A 81 -21.47 1.06 -8.57
C ALA A 81 -21.83 1.18 -7.07
N ARG A 82 -22.36 0.11 -6.46
CA ARG A 82 -22.61 0.04 -5.00
C ARG A 82 -21.33 0.05 -4.17
N LEU A 83 -20.30 -0.68 -4.57
CA LEU A 83 -19.00 -0.67 -3.87
C LEU A 83 -18.30 0.69 -4.02
N LEU A 84 -18.41 1.32 -5.19
CA LEU A 84 -17.94 2.70 -5.40
C LEU A 84 -18.74 3.73 -4.61
N GLU A 85 -20.05 3.56 -4.46
CA GLU A 85 -20.90 4.36 -3.56
C GLU A 85 -20.45 4.20 -2.11
N ILE A 86 -20.14 2.99 -1.65
CA ILE A 86 -19.58 2.74 -0.31
C ILE A 86 -18.22 3.43 -0.15
N LEU A 87 -17.34 3.35 -1.16
CA LEU A 87 -16.05 4.04 -1.18
C LEU A 87 -16.18 5.56 -1.24
N LYS A 88 -17.17 6.09 -1.96
CA LYS A 88 -17.45 7.53 -2.12
C LYS A 88 -18.17 8.10 -0.88
N ASN A 89 -19.03 7.34 -0.23
CA ASN A 89 -19.66 7.72 1.03
C ASN A 89 -18.67 7.64 2.20
N GLN A 90 -17.66 6.77 2.12
CA GLN A 90 -16.48 6.83 3.00
C GLN A 90 -15.63 8.08 2.77
N ARG A 91 -15.55 8.59 1.53
CA ARG A 91 -14.89 9.86 1.17
C ARG A 91 -15.54 11.09 1.81
N ASN A 92 -16.85 11.03 2.09
CA ASN A 92 -17.61 12.12 2.69
C ASN A 92 -17.71 12.02 4.23
N ASN A 93 -17.48 10.83 4.83
CA ASN A 93 -17.48 10.65 6.28
C ASN A 93 -16.08 10.89 6.85
N SER A 94 -15.89 12.10 7.40
CA SER A 94 -14.66 12.70 7.95
C SER A 94 -14.05 12.02 9.18
N GLY A 95 -13.93 10.68 9.18
CA GLY A 95 -13.32 9.93 10.29
C GLY A 95 -12.70 8.57 9.95
N LYS A 96 -12.88 8.02 8.74
CA LYS A 96 -12.25 6.75 8.31
C LYS A 96 -11.44 6.99 7.03
N HIS A 97 -10.12 6.75 7.09
CA HIS A 97 -9.21 6.94 5.95
C HIS A 97 -9.74 6.27 4.69
N ASN A 98 -9.73 7.01 3.57
CA ASN A 98 -10.19 6.52 2.28
C ASN A 98 -9.37 5.30 1.86
N PHE A 99 -10.00 4.37 1.14
CA PHE A 99 -9.31 3.20 0.59
C PHE A 99 -8.00 3.56 -0.14
N HIS A 100 -8.04 4.62 -0.95
CA HIS A 100 -6.90 5.14 -1.69
C HIS A 100 -5.83 5.76 -0.76
N GLU A 101 -6.24 6.47 0.30
CA GLU A 101 -5.34 7.00 1.32
C GLU A 101 -4.68 5.91 2.16
N ARG A 102 -5.41 4.81 2.45
CA ARG A 102 -4.87 3.64 3.14
C ARG A 102 -3.86 2.90 2.26
N LEU A 103 -4.17 2.71 0.97
CA LEU A 103 -3.25 2.11 0.00
C LEU A 103 -1.98 2.94 -0.16
N LEU A 104 -2.13 4.27 -0.28
CA LEU A 104 -1.02 5.22 -0.30
C LEU A 104 -0.22 5.19 1.02
N GLY A 105 -0.90 5.07 2.16
CA GLY A 105 -0.29 4.92 3.47
C GLY A 105 0.56 3.66 3.58
N ILE A 106 0.08 2.53 3.06
CA ILE A 106 0.83 1.27 3.00
C ILE A 106 2.05 1.42 2.10
N ALA A 107 1.91 2.01 0.91
CA ALA A 107 3.03 2.25 0.01
C ALA A 107 4.11 3.13 0.65
N ARG A 108 3.71 4.21 1.34
CA ARG A 108 4.62 5.09 2.09
C ARG A 108 5.31 4.35 3.23
N LEU A 109 4.57 3.55 4.00
CA LEU A 109 5.14 2.74 5.08
C LEU A 109 6.19 1.77 4.55
N LEU A 110 5.87 1.01 3.49
CA LEU A 110 6.78 0.09 2.84
C LEU A 110 8.06 0.80 2.33
N SER A 111 7.92 1.99 1.77
CA SER A 111 9.06 2.81 1.35
C SER A 111 9.93 3.26 2.52
N GLN A 112 9.32 3.70 3.62
CA GLN A 112 10.05 4.18 4.81
C GLN A 112 10.75 3.07 5.58
N MET A 113 10.27 1.83 5.49
CA MET A 113 10.88 0.66 6.15
C MET A 113 12.29 0.32 5.66
N VAL A 114 12.68 0.79 4.47
CA VAL A 114 13.99 0.49 3.87
C VAL A 114 15.14 1.09 4.68
N GLU A 115 14.98 2.32 5.17
CA GLU A 115 16.02 3.03 5.92
C GLU A 115 16.38 2.33 7.26
N PRO A 116 15.44 2.02 8.16
CA PRO A 116 15.76 1.34 9.42
C PRO A 116 16.33 -0.06 9.18
N MET A 117 15.92 -0.78 8.13
CA MET A 117 16.51 -2.07 7.77
C MET A 117 17.99 -1.92 7.40
N LEU A 118 18.34 -0.92 6.58
CA LEU A 118 19.73 -0.65 6.20
C LEU A 118 20.58 -0.22 7.39
N LYS A 119 20.09 0.69 8.24
CA LYS A 119 20.80 1.10 9.46
C LYS A 119 21.05 -0.09 10.39
N THR A 120 20.05 -0.94 10.58
CA THR A 120 20.23 -2.17 11.38
C THR A 120 21.29 -3.08 10.76
N ALA A 121 21.24 -3.30 9.45
CA ALA A 121 22.20 -4.16 8.76
C ALA A 121 23.64 -3.63 8.87
N ILE A 122 23.87 -2.32 8.73
CA ILE A 122 25.20 -1.70 8.87
C ILE A 122 25.76 -1.97 10.27
N GLU A 123 24.97 -1.72 11.32
CA GLU A 123 25.40 -1.92 12.70
C GLU A 123 25.69 -3.40 13.00
N ILE A 124 24.83 -4.31 12.55
CA ILE A 124 25.05 -5.76 12.73
C ILE A 124 26.27 -6.24 11.92
N SER A 125 26.48 -5.74 10.71
CA SER A 125 27.67 -6.02 9.92
C SER A 125 28.94 -5.52 10.60
N SER A 126 28.89 -4.38 11.30
CA SER A 126 30.00 -3.89 12.11
C SER A 126 30.33 -4.84 13.27
N LEU A 127 29.32 -5.41 13.93
CA LEU A 127 29.52 -6.45 14.95
C LEU A 127 30.12 -7.73 14.36
N LEU A 128 29.61 -8.16 13.21
CA LEU A 128 30.12 -9.34 12.50
C LEU A 128 31.58 -9.16 12.09
N ALA A 129 31.96 -7.98 11.58
CA ALA A 129 33.33 -7.66 11.20
C ALA A 129 34.31 -7.69 12.39
N ARG A 130 33.80 -7.45 13.60
CA ARG A 130 34.56 -7.59 14.86
C ARG A 130 34.48 -9.00 15.46
N SER A 131 33.89 -9.96 14.74
CA SER A 131 33.62 -11.33 15.19
C SER A 131 32.79 -11.42 16.47
N PHE A 132 32.02 -10.37 16.81
CA PHE A 132 31.16 -10.36 17.97
C PHE A 132 29.81 -11.00 17.65
N PHE A 133 29.41 -11.94 18.52
CA PHE A 133 28.13 -12.65 18.43
C PHE A 133 27.87 -13.20 17.01
N MET A 134 28.87 -13.82 16.35
CA MET A 134 28.82 -14.20 14.92
C MET A 134 27.51 -14.91 14.51
N GLY A 135 27.09 -15.93 15.25
CA GLY A 135 25.85 -16.67 14.94
C GLY A 135 24.60 -15.79 15.00
N PHE A 136 24.51 -14.90 15.98
CA PHE A 136 23.42 -13.93 16.11
C PHE A 136 23.45 -12.91 14.97
N SER A 137 24.62 -12.36 14.67
CA SER A 137 24.80 -11.36 13.61
C SER A 137 24.42 -11.92 12.23
N LEU A 138 24.86 -13.14 11.91
CA LEU A 138 24.48 -13.83 10.66
C LEU A 138 22.98 -14.12 10.59
N THR A 139 22.38 -14.54 11.70
CA THR A 139 20.93 -14.82 11.76
C THR A 139 20.12 -13.56 11.50
N ILE A 140 20.50 -12.42 12.10
CA ILE A 140 19.82 -11.15 11.88
C ILE A 140 20.03 -10.64 10.47
N LEU A 141 21.25 -10.68 9.93
CA LEU A 141 21.50 -10.25 8.55
C LEU A 141 20.69 -11.06 7.55
N SER A 142 20.62 -12.38 7.74
CA SER A 142 19.78 -13.28 6.94
C SER A 142 18.30 -12.90 7.01
N LEU A 143 17.79 -12.65 8.22
CA LEU A 143 16.41 -12.22 8.44
C LEU A 143 16.12 -10.85 7.80
N LEU A 144 17.00 -9.87 7.98
CA LEU A 144 16.87 -8.53 7.40
C LEU A 144 16.88 -8.58 5.87
N ALA A 145 17.71 -9.45 5.28
CA ALA A 145 17.72 -9.65 3.83
C ALA A 145 16.38 -10.19 3.32
N ARG A 146 15.82 -11.22 3.97
CA ARG A 146 14.50 -11.77 3.60
C ARG A 146 13.38 -10.73 3.77
N LEU A 147 13.36 -10.02 4.89
CA LEU A 147 12.41 -8.93 5.12
C LEU A 147 12.51 -7.83 4.07
N ARG A 148 13.73 -7.44 3.68
CA ARG A 148 13.95 -6.43 2.64
C ARG A 148 13.36 -6.85 1.30
N VAL A 149 13.61 -8.08 0.87
CA VAL A 149 13.07 -8.60 -0.40
C VAL A 149 11.53 -8.59 -0.37
N LEU A 150 10.94 -9.07 0.73
CA LEU A 150 9.48 -9.08 0.90
C LEU A 150 8.89 -7.66 0.84
N VAL A 151 9.47 -6.71 1.57
CA VAL A 151 8.99 -5.31 1.59
C VAL A 151 9.10 -4.67 0.21
N GLN A 152 10.20 -4.88 -0.52
CA GLN A 152 10.38 -4.32 -1.86
C GLN A 152 9.41 -4.94 -2.87
N GLN A 153 9.20 -6.26 -2.82
CA GLN A 153 8.24 -6.92 -3.71
C GLN A 153 6.80 -6.46 -3.43
N MET A 154 6.41 -6.39 -2.16
CA MET A 154 5.10 -5.86 -1.77
C MET A 154 4.91 -4.40 -2.20
N LEU A 155 5.95 -3.57 -2.13
CA LEU A 155 5.88 -2.17 -2.58
C LEU A 155 5.58 -2.09 -4.08
N LEU A 156 6.28 -2.86 -4.90
CA LEU A 156 6.04 -2.89 -6.36
C LEU A 156 4.62 -3.33 -6.68
N ASP A 157 4.14 -4.38 -6.00
CA ASP A 157 2.81 -4.93 -6.22
C ASP A 157 1.70 -3.95 -5.77
N VAL A 158 1.89 -3.29 -4.63
CA VAL A 158 0.97 -2.25 -4.12
C VAL A 158 0.93 -1.04 -5.05
N VAL A 159 2.07 -0.60 -5.59
CA VAL A 159 2.12 0.51 -6.55
C VAL A 159 1.44 0.13 -7.86
N SER A 160 1.63 -1.10 -8.33
CA SER A 160 0.93 -1.61 -9.52
C SER A 160 -0.60 -1.57 -9.33
N VAL A 161 -1.08 -2.08 -8.20
CA VAL A 161 -2.51 -2.02 -7.82
C VAL A 161 -3.00 -0.57 -7.74
N PHE A 162 -2.21 0.32 -7.14
CA PHE A 162 -2.55 1.74 -7.03
C PHE A 162 -2.71 2.41 -8.41
N ASN A 163 -1.81 2.12 -9.34
CA ASN A 163 -1.87 2.64 -10.70
C ASN A 163 -3.09 2.09 -11.45
N MET A 164 -3.38 0.79 -11.31
CA MET A 164 -4.57 0.17 -11.90
C MET A 164 -5.88 0.79 -11.37
N VAL A 165 -5.96 1.08 -10.08
CA VAL A 165 -7.10 1.80 -9.47
C VAL A 165 -7.24 3.20 -10.06
N SER A 166 -6.13 3.90 -10.22
CA SER A 166 -6.10 5.26 -10.75
C SER A 166 -6.59 5.30 -12.20
N ASP A 167 -6.15 4.35 -13.03
CA ASP A 167 -6.58 4.21 -14.42
C ASP A 167 -8.07 3.86 -14.53
N LEU A 168 -8.56 2.93 -13.70
CA LEU A 168 -9.97 2.56 -13.66
C LEU A 168 -10.85 3.73 -13.22
N SER A 169 -10.38 4.55 -12.27
CA SER A 169 -11.07 5.76 -11.85
C SER A 169 -11.13 6.77 -13.00
N GLN A 170 -10.02 7.05 -13.68
CA GLN A 170 -9.98 7.98 -14.81
C GLN A 170 -10.86 7.54 -15.97
N LYS A 171 -10.79 6.25 -16.37
CA LYS A 171 -11.64 5.68 -17.43
C LYS A 171 -13.13 5.74 -17.08
N LYS A 172 -13.52 5.51 -15.82
CA LYS A 172 -14.93 5.61 -15.40
C LYS A 172 -15.40 7.06 -15.27
N HIS A 173 -14.52 7.99 -14.89
CA HIS A 173 -14.83 9.42 -14.89
C HIS A 173 -15.00 9.98 -16.30
N SER A 174 -14.19 9.55 -17.28
CA SER A 174 -14.38 9.96 -18.67
C SER A 174 -15.67 9.42 -19.27
N VAL A 175 -16.04 8.17 -18.97
CA VAL A 175 -17.31 7.56 -19.42
C VAL A 175 -18.53 8.21 -18.76
N LYS A 176 -18.47 8.58 -17.46
CA LYS A 176 -19.54 9.35 -16.82
C LYS A 176 -19.67 10.76 -17.40
N LEU A 177 -18.57 11.41 -17.78
CA LEU A 177 -18.63 12.68 -18.51
C LEU A 177 -19.31 12.55 -19.88
N THR A 178 -19.24 11.36 -20.52
CA THR A 178 -19.91 11.10 -21.79
C THR A 178 -21.38 10.71 -21.62
N GLN A 179 -21.75 10.07 -20.51
CA GLN A 179 -23.13 9.63 -20.24
C GLN A 179 -23.99 10.67 -19.51
N ASP A 180 -23.38 11.58 -18.73
CA ASP A 180 -24.07 12.43 -17.75
C ASP A 180 -23.94 13.95 -18.04
N GLY A 181 -23.50 14.35 -19.25
CA GLY A 181 -23.63 15.76 -19.65
C GLY A 181 -22.54 16.31 -20.55
N ILE A 182 -22.69 16.06 -21.85
CA ILE A 182 -22.48 17.12 -22.84
C ILE A 182 -23.57 18.22 -22.71
N GLU A 183 -24.54 18.08 -21.79
CA GLU A 183 -25.54 19.11 -21.46
C GLU A 183 -24.93 20.41 -20.85
N VAL A 184 -23.70 20.38 -20.32
CA VAL A 184 -23.06 21.61 -19.81
C VAL A 184 -22.53 22.50 -20.95
N MET A 185 -22.24 21.94 -22.13
CA MET A 185 -21.82 22.74 -23.29
C MET A 185 -23.00 23.41 -24.00
N ASP A 186 -24.20 22.82 -23.97
CA ASP A 186 -25.37 23.41 -24.61
C ASP A 186 -25.94 24.60 -23.82
N LEU A 187 -26.01 24.52 -22.48
CA LEU A 187 -26.46 25.63 -21.64
C LEU A 187 -25.51 26.85 -21.67
N VAL A 188 -24.21 26.63 -21.84
CA VAL A 188 -23.25 27.73 -22.01
C VAL A 188 -23.33 28.30 -23.43
N ALA A 189 -23.48 27.46 -24.47
CA ALA A 189 -23.64 27.93 -25.85
C ALA A 189 -24.92 28.76 -26.05
N GLU A 190 -26.05 28.37 -25.44
CA GLU A 190 -27.29 29.16 -25.47
C GLU A 190 -27.15 30.50 -24.74
N ARG A 191 -26.38 30.53 -23.64
CA ARG A 191 -26.09 31.75 -22.88
C ARG A 191 -25.19 32.73 -23.65
N TRP A 192 -24.31 32.24 -24.53
CA TRP A 192 -23.54 33.08 -25.44
C TRP A 192 -24.38 33.57 -26.63
N LYS A 193 -25.33 32.77 -27.13
CA LYS A 193 -26.26 33.16 -28.21
C LYS A 193 -27.25 34.25 -27.80
N GLN A 194 -27.73 34.25 -26.55
CA GLN A 194 -28.58 35.33 -26.04
C GLN A 194 -27.81 36.63 -25.77
N LYS A 195 -26.51 36.54 -25.44
CA LYS A 195 -25.68 37.71 -25.14
C LYS A 195 -25.19 38.44 -26.41
N THR A 196 -25.17 37.76 -27.55
CA THR A 196 -24.88 38.38 -28.85
C THR A 196 -26.11 39.02 -29.50
N LEU A 197 -27.33 38.53 -29.23
CA LEU A 197 -28.57 39.14 -29.74
C LEU A 197 -29.03 40.40 -28.99
N LEU A 198 -28.50 40.67 -27.79
CA LEU A 198 -28.80 41.87 -26.98
C LEU A 198 -27.78 43.00 -27.17
N LYS A 199 -26.87 42.89 -28.15
CA LYS A 199 -25.86 43.91 -28.45
C LYS A 199 -26.05 44.63 -29.79
N ASP A 200 -27.07 44.24 -30.57
CA ASP A 200 -27.43 44.83 -31.87
C ASP A 200 -28.85 45.45 -31.87
N SER A 201 -29.30 46.01 -30.75
CA SER A 201 -30.46 46.92 -30.67
C SER A 201 -30.12 48.12 -29.80
#